data_AF-A0A1I8CGA0-F1
#
_entry.id   AF-A0A1I8CGA0-F1
#
_cell.length_a   1.000
_cell.length_b   1.000
_cell.length_c   1.000
_cell.angle_alpha   90.00
_cell.angle_beta   90.00
_cell.angle_gamma   90.00
#
_symmetry.space_group_name_H-M   'P 1'
#
loop_
_entity.id
_entity.type
_entity.pdbx_description
1 polymer ?
#
loop_
_entity_poly.entity_id
_entity_poly.type
_entity_poly.pdbx_seq_one_letter_code
_entity_poly.pdbx_strand_id
1 'polypeptide(L)'
;MFYLNPLVFETYFNCTQRTQKEWEKEGSPNLLLGMFYIGIGIIFITLYTAALFALGSKELIKNSAYKMMFVLGIIDIVALCIICLISGYFTIIGSVFCLNRKITYFSGIIVLGKWLLDFKLLYQLHPSTVTCS
;
A
#
# COMPACT_ATOMS: atom_id res chain seq x y z
N MET A 1 0.55 -13.98 10.20
CA MET A 1 1.91 -14.45 10.55
C MET A 1 2.89 -13.75 9.61
N PHE A 2 3.58 -12.71 10.08
CA PHE A 2 4.58 -11.96 9.30
C PHE A 2 5.99 -12.37 9.78
N TYR A 3 6.87 -12.72 8.86
CA TYR A 3 8.22 -13.20 9.16
C TYR A 3 9.19 -12.02 9.13
N LEU A 4 9.38 -11.37 10.29
CA LEU A 4 10.34 -10.28 10.46
C LEU A 4 11.78 -10.77 10.68
N ASN A 5 11.95 -12.06 11.00
CA ASN A 5 13.27 -12.64 11.20
C ASN A 5 13.95 -12.90 9.83
N PRO A 6 15.16 -12.34 9.60
CA PRO A 6 15.83 -12.44 8.30
C PRO A 6 16.20 -13.88 7.93
N LEU A 7 16.54 -14.74 8.90
CA LEU A 7 16.88 -16.15 8.65
C LEU A 7 15.66 -16.94 8.16
N VAL A 8 14.51 -16.70 8.78
CA VAL A 8 13.24 -17.33 8.39
C VAL A 8 12.77 -16.79 7.04
N PHE A 9 12.92 -15.48 6.81
CA PHE A 9 12.60 -14.86 5.53
C PHE A 9 13.40 -15.48 4.38
N GLU A 10 14.72 -15.61 4.50
CA GLU A 10 15.55 -16.22 3.45
C GLU A 10 15.23 -17.70 3.24
N THR A 11 14.76 -18.41 4.27
CA THR A 11 14.38 -19.83 4.13
C THR A 11 13.12 -19.99 3.30
N TYR A 12 12.08 -19.19 3.56
CA TYR A 12 10.78 -19.29 2.88
C TYR A 12 10.72 -18.50 1.56
N PHE A 13 11.51 -17.43 1.41
CA PHE A 13 11.54 -16.55 0.24
C PHE A 13 12.92 -16.57 -0.46
N ASN A 14 13.50 -17.77 -0.58
CA ASN A 14 14.70 -17.94 -1.40
C ASN A 14 14.38 -17.78 -2.89
N CYS A 15 15.31 -17.17 -3.62
CA CYS A 15 15.23 -17.02 -5.09
C CYS A 15 16.43 -17.67 -5.78
N THR A 16 16.97 -18.73 -5.15
CA THR A 16 18.19 -19.44 -5.57
C THR A 16 18.01 -20.29 -6.83
N GLN A 17 16.78 -20.44 -7.33
CA GLN A 17 16.50 -21.23 -8.53
C GLN A 17 17.05 -20.62 -9.83
N ARG A 18 17.26 -19.30 -9.86
CA ARG A 18 17.81 -18.57 -11.02
C ARG A 18 18.72 -17.44 -10.57
N THR A 19 19.62 -17.03 -11.45
CA THR A 19 20.53 -15.89 -11.24
C THR A 19 19.76 -14.56 -11.39
N GLN A 20 20.23 -13.49 -10.76
CA GLN A 20 19.61 -12.15 -10.87
C GLN A 20 19.34 -11.72 -12.33
N LYS A 21 20.31 -11.94 -13.23
CA LYS A 21 20.18 -11.61 -14.67
C LYS A 21 19.12 -12.43 -15.40
N GLU A 22 18.81 -13.63 -14.90
CA GLU A 22 17.75 -14.48 -15.45
C GLU A 22 16.39 -14.03 -14.95
N TRP A 23 16.30 -13.58 -13.69
CA TRP A 23 15.10 -12.96 -13.14
C TRP A 23 14.75 -11.62 -13.82
N GLU A 24 15.76 -10.84 -14.23
CA GLU A 24 15.56 -9.62 -15.02
C GLU A 24 14.92 -9.91 -16.39
N LYS A 25 15.25 -11.06 -17.00
CA LYS A 25 14.69 -11.46 -18.30
C LYS A 25 13.25 -11.96 -18.22
N GLU A 26 12.82 -12.45 -17.06
CA GLU A 26 11.44 -12.86 -16.81
C GLU A 26 10.51 -11.64 -16.64
N GLY A 27 11.08 -10.48 -16.33
CA GLY A 27 10.34 -9.23 -16.18
C GLY A 27 9.64 -8.80 -17.46
N SER A 28 8.37 -8.42 -17.36
CA SER A 28 7.59 -7.83 -18.46
C SER A 28 7.44 -6.32 -18.23
N PRO A 29 8.38 -5.48 -18.74
CA PRO A 29 8.29 -4.04 -18.57
C PRO A 29 7.09 -3.49 -19.34
N ASN A 30 6.25 -2.72 -18.65
CA ASN A 30 5.04 -2.12 -19.20
C ASN A 30 5.01 -0.63 -18.89
N LEU A 31 5.60 0.18 -19.79
CA LEU A 31 5.72 1.63 -19.59
C LEU A 31 4.35 2.32 -19.48
N LEU A 32 3.41 1.98 -20.37
CA LEU A 32 2.09 2.61 -20.40
C LEU A 32 1.31 2.37 -19.10
N LEU A 33 1.30 1.14 -18.62
CA LEU A 33 0.62 0.75 -17.39
C LEU A 33 1.28 1.41 -16.16
N GLY A 34 2.61 1.43 -16.11
CA GLY A 34 3.35 2.08 -15.03
C GLY A 34 3.12 3.59 -14.97
N MET A 35 3.10 4.28 -16.11
CA MET A 35 2.75 5.70 -16.16
C MET A 35 1.31 5.95 -15.70
N PHE A 36 0.38 5.07 -16.07
CA PHE A 36 -1.01 5.17 -15.61
C PHE A 36 -1.11 5.05 -14.09
N TYR A 37 -0.41 4.09 -13.47
CA TYR A 37 -0.36 3.95 -12.02
C TYR A 37 0.23 5.16 -11.30
N ILE A 38 1.33 5.72 -11.82
CA ILE A 38 1.95 6.90 -11.22
C ILE A 38 1.03 8.12 -11.39
N GLY A 39 0.47 8.33 -12.57
CA GLY A 39 -0.43 9.44 -12.87
C GLY A 39 -1.67 9.44 -11.98
N ILE A 40 -2.35 8.30 -11.88
CA ILE A 40 -3.54 8.17 -11.02
C ILE A 40 -3.18 8.32 -9.54
N GLY A 41 -2.01 7.81 -9.13
CA GLY A 41 -1.50 7.96 -7.77
C GLY A 41 -1.30 9.41 -7.35
N ILE A 42 -0.70 10.22 -8.22
CA ILE A 42 -0.48 11.66 -7.95
C ILE A 42 -1.82 12.39 -7.76
N ILE A 43 -2.82 12.07 -8.57
CA ILE A 43 -4.17 12.66 -8.45
C ILE A 43 -4.77 12.30 -7.09
N PHE A 44 -4.76 11.02 -6.70
CA PHE A 44 -5.32 10.58 -5.43
C PHE A 44 -4.56 11.16 -4.22
N ILE A 45 -3.23 11.21 -4.25
CA ILE A 45 -2.43 11.82 -3.19
C ILE A 45 -2.81 13.30 -3.01
N THR A 46 -3.00 14.03 -4.10
CA THR A 46 -3.40 15.44 -4.06
C THR A 46 -4.78 15.61 -3.43
N LEU A 47 -5.75 14.80 -3.86
CA LEU A 47 -7.12 14.83 -3.31
C LEU A 47 -7.14 14.47 -1.81
N TYR A 48 -6.40 13.43 -1.40
CA TYR A 48 -6.30 13.02 0.00
C TYR A 48 -5.65 14.09 0.87
N THR A 49 -4.60 14.75 0.37
CA THR A 49 -3.94 15.84 1.09
C THR A 49 -4.88 17.03 1.30
N ALA A 50 -5.63 17.40 0.26
CA ALA A 50 -6.64 18.47 0.36
C ALA A 50 -7.76 18.10 1.35
N ALA A 51 -8.23 16.85 1.32
CA ALA A 51 -9.24 16.35 2.25
C ALA A 51 -8.74 16.37 3.71
N LEU A 52 -7.50 15.92 3.96
CA LEU A 52 -6.89 15.97 5.28
C LEU A 52 -6.76 17.40 5.80
N PHE A 53 -6.40 18.35 4.94
CA PHE A 53 -6.32 19.75 5.33
C PHE A 53 -7.68 20.29 5.78
N ALA A 54 -8.76 19.94 5.08
CA ALA A 54 -10.13 20.31 5.47
C ALA A 54 -10.58 19.64 6.78
N LEU A 55 -10.25 18.35 6.96
CA LEU A 55 -10.55 17.61 8.20
C LEU A 55 -9.69 18.05 9.39
N GLY A 56 -8.57 18.73 9.14
CA GLY A 56 -7.64 19.26 10.13
C GLY A 56 -8.20 20.38 11.02
N SER A 57 -9.43 20.84 10.77
CA SER A 57 -10.06 21.90 11.55
C SER A 57 -10.32 21.44 13.00
N LYS A 58 -10.01 22.31 13.97
CA LYS A 58 -10.06 21.98 15.41
C LYS A 58 -11.45 21.57 15.90
N GLU A 59 -12.50 22.02 15.21
CA GLU A 59 -13.88 21.68 15.55
C GLU A 59 -14.22 20.22 15.22
N LEU A 60 -13.71 19.68 14.10
CA LEU A 60 -14.00 18.31 13.67
C LEU A 60 -13.18 17.28 14.44
N ILE A 61 -11.90 17.57 14.73
CA ILE A 61 -11.00 16.66 15.46
C ILE A 61 -11.39 16.48 16.93
N LYS A 62 -12.25 17.36 17.47
CA LYS A 62 -12.78 17.24 18.84
C LYS A 62 -13.51 15.91 19.05
N ASN A 63 -14.11 15.36 18.00
CA ASN A 63 -14.77 14.06 18.03
C ASN A 63 -13.76 12.94 17.78
N SER A 64 -13.78 11.93 18.66
CA SER A 64 -12.87 10.77 18.60
C SER A 64 -12.94 10.01 17.27
N ALA A 65 -14.12 9.94 16.64
CA ALA A 65 -14.31 9.31 15.34
C ALA A 65 -13.54 10.02 14.20
N TYR A 66 -13.66 11.35 14.12
CA TYR A 66 -12.94 12.15 13.11
C TYR A 66 -11.43 12.15 13.33
N LYS A 67 -10.97 12.06 14.59
CA LYS A 67 -9.55 11.89 14.91
C LYS A 67 -8.97 10.59 14.32
N MET A 68 -9.72 9.48 14.40
CA MET A 68 -9.32 8.21 13.78
C MET A 68 -9.32 8.29 12.25
N MET A 69 -10.36 8.90 11.65
CA MET A 69 -10.41 9.14 10.21
C MET A 69 -9.22 9.97 9.70
N PHE A 70 -8.80 10.99 10.47
CA PHE A 70 -7.64 11.81 10.12
C PHE A 70 -6.34 10.99 10.11
N VAL A 71 -6.12 10.15 11.13
CA VAL A 71 -4.95 9.24 11.17
C VAL A 71 -4.98 8.25 9.99
N LEU A 72 -6.15 7.73 9.65
CA LEU A 72 -6.31 6.81 8.51
C LEU A 72 -6.03 7.50 7.18
N GLY A 73 -6.47 8.74 6.98
CA GLY A 73 -6.15 9.49 5.77
C GLY A 73 -4.63 9.74 5.61
N ILE A 74 -3.87 9.87 6.69
CA ILE A 74 -2.40 9.93 6.63
C ILE A 74 -1.82 8.57 6.18
N ILE A 75 -2.34 7.47 6.75
CA ILE A 75 -1.93 6.11 6.36
C ILE A 75 -2.27 5.85 4.89
N ASP A 76 -3.39 6.37 4.38
CA ASP A 76 -3.80 6.27 2.98
C ASP A 76 -2.81 6.94 2.04
N ILE A 77 -2.27 8.12 2.39
CA ILE A 77 -1.24 8.78 1.59
C ILE A 77 0.02 7.91 1.50
N VAL A 78 0.46 7.34 2.63
CA VAL A 78 1.63 6.44 2.66
C VAL A 78 1.37 5.19 1.82
N ALA A 79 0.19 4.59 1.95
CA ALA A 79 -0.21 3.42 1.18
C ALA A 79 -0.29 3.72 -0.32
N LEU A 80 -0.81 4.89 -0.73
CA LEU A 80 -0.86 5.33 -2.13
C LEU A 80 0.54 5.51 -2.71
N CYS A 81 1.49 6.07 -1.95
CA CYS A 81 2.88 6.14 -2.39
C CYS A 81 3.44 4.75 -2.69
N ILE A 82 3.15 3.77 -1.82
CA ILE A 82 3.63 2.39 -2.00
C ILE A 82 2.93 1.72 -3.20
N ILE A 83 1.61 1.79 -3.28
CA ILE A 83 0.82 1.11 -4.31
C ILE A 83 1.07 1.73 -5.68
N CYS A 84 0.99 3.05 -5.80
CA CYS A 84 1.01 3.72 -7.09
C CYS A 84 2.43 4.06 -7.56
N LEU A 85 3.29 4.58 -6.68
CA LEU A 85 4.63 5.01 -7.10
C LEU A 85 5.61 3.83 -7.15
N ILE A 86 5.69 3.03 -6.08
CA ILE A 86 6.62 1.89 -6.06
C ILE A 86 6.16 0.81 -7.04
N SER A 87 4.89 0.41 -7.04
CA SER A 87 4.42 -0.60 -8.00
C SER A 87 4.40 -0.08 -9.43
N GLY A 88 4.12 1.21 -9.64
CA GLY A 88 4.23 1.85 -10.96
C GLY A 88 5.66 1.81 -11.48
N TYR A 89 6.64 2.19 -10.66
CA TYR A 89 8.07 2.09 -10.99
C TYR A 89 8.50 0.65 -11.29
N PHE A 90 8.07 -0.31 -10.47
CA PHE A 90 8.33 -1.73 -10.71
C PHE A 90 7.68 -2.23 -11.99
N THR A 91 6.50 -1.71 -12.36
CA THR A 91 5.81 -2.06 -13.61
C THR A 91 6.55 -1.51 -14.83
N ILE A 92 7.14 -0.31 -14.73
CA ILE A 92 7.98 0.27 -15.81
C ILE A 92 9.21 -0.60 -16.07
N ILE A 93 9.88 -1.05 -15.01
CA ILE A 93 11.09 -1.88 -15.11
C ILE A 93 10.77 -3.35 -15.38
N GLY A 94 9.54 -3.80 -15.09
CA GLY A 94 9.18 -5.21 -15.12
C GLY A 94 9.78 -5.99 -13.93
N SER A 95 9.91 -5.36 -12.77
CA SER A 95 10.57 -5.99 -11.62
C SER A 95 9.73 -7.16 -11.08
N VAL A 96 10.33 -8.35 -11.04
CA VAL A 96 9.76 -9.52 -10.36
C VAL A 96 10.08 -9.50 -8.86
N PHE A 97 9.32 -10.26 -8.05
CA PHE A 97 9.50 -10.34 -6.59
C PHE A 97 10.96 -10.64 -6.19
N CYS A 98 11.63 -11.52 -6.93
CA CYS A 98 13.01 -11.93 -6.63
C CYS A 98 14.05 -10.82 -6.80
N LEU A 99 13.79 -9.79 -7.62
CA LEU A 99 14.73 -8.68 -7.82
C LEU A 99 14.73 -7.72 -6.63
N ASN A 100 13.57 -7.51 -6.01
CA ASN A 100 13.36 -6.52 -4.96
C ASN A 100 12.60 -7.09 -3.74
N ARG A 101 12.97 -8.31 -3.32
CA ARG A 101 12.27 -9.13 -2.30
C ARG A 101 11.84 -8.36 -1.05
N LYS A 102 12.77 -7.63 -0.43
CA LYS A 102 12.52 -6.90 0.83
C LYS A 102 11.49 -5.80 0.62
N ILE A 103 11.65 -5.00 -0.43
CA ILE A 103 10.77 -3.86 -0.72
C ILE A 103 9.36 -4.38 -1.00
N THR A 104 9.22 -5.37 -1.87
CA THR A 104 7.91 -5.96 -2.22
C THR A 104 7.23 -6.63 -1.03
N TYR A 105 8.00 -7.26 -0.13
CA TYR A 105 7.47 -7.86 1.08
C TYR A 105 6.94 -6.80 2.06
N PHE A 106 7.77 -5.81 2.40
CA PHE A 106 7.35 -4.75 3.34
C PHE A 106 6.21 -3.90 2.77
N SER A 107 6.21 -3.60 1.47
CA SER A 107 5.10 -2.90 0.82
C SER A 107 3.79 -3.68 0.97
N GLY A 108 3.82 -5.00 0.77
CA GLY A 108 2.65 -5.86 0.92
C GLY A 108 2.09 -5.85 2.34
N ILE A 109 2.96 -5.89 3.36
CA ILE A 109 2.53 -5.83 4.76
C ILE A 109 1.82 -4.52 5.08
N ILE A 110 2.38 -3.39 4.66
CA ILE A 110 1.81 -2.06 4.94
C ILE A 110 0.44 -1.93 4.28
N VAL A 111 0.31 -2.34 3.02
CA VAL A 111 -0.95 -2.26 2.27
C VAL A 111 -2.02 -3.18 2.87
N LEU A 112 -1.67 -4.41 3.25
CA LEU A 112 -2.59 -5.33 3.93
C LEU A 112 -3.02 -4.80 5.30
N GLY A 113 -2.08 -4.27 6.08
CA GLY A 113 -2.36 -3.66 7.38
C GLY A 113 -3.35 -2.50 7.25
N LYS A 114 -3.14 -1.62 6.27
CA LYS A 114 -4.06 -0.53 5.93
C LYS A 114 -5.46 -1.05 5.61
N TRP A 115 -5.57 -2.07 4.76
CA TRP A 115 -6.88 -2.61 4.35
C TRP A 115 -7.68 -3.18 5.54
N LEU A 116 -7.00 -3.82 6.49
CA LEU A 116 -7.63 -4.30 7.73
C LEU A 116 -8.09 -3.14 8.64
N LEU A 117 -7.33 -2.06 8.70
CA LEU A 117 -7.70 -0.87 9.47
C LEU A 117 -8.96 -0.20 8.90
N ASP A 118 -9.06 -0.09 7.58
CA ASP A 118 -10.25 0.47 6.93
C ASP A 118 -11.50 -0.37 7.25
N PHE A 119 -11.40 -1.70 7.10
CA PHE A 119 -12.51 -2.61 7.39
C PHE A 119 -12.96 -2.49 8.85
N LYS A 120 -12.00 -2.38 9.78
CA LYS A 120 -12.29 -2.18 11.20
C LYS A 120 -13.01 -0.85 11.44
N LEU A 121 -12.59 0.23 10.78
CA LEU A 121 -13.23 1.54 10.94
C LEU A 121 -14.66 1.53 10.38
N LEU A 122 -14.88 0.93 9.22
CA LEU A 122 -16.22 0.78 8.62
C LEU A 122 -17.18 0.08 9.57
N TYR A 123 -16.73 -1.00 10.23
CA TYR A 123 -17.53 -1.69 11.23
C TYR A 123 -17.87 -0.82 12.45
N GLN A 124 -16.95 0.05 12.90
CA GLN A 124 -17.19 0.94 14.04
C GLN A 124 -18.16 2.08 13.70
N LEU A 125 -18.12 2.60 12.48
CA LEU A 125 -18.97 3.71 12.04
C LEU A 125 -20.38 3.25 11.65
N HIS A 126 -20.51 2.02 11.15
CA HIS A 126 -21.80 1.49 10.72
C HIS A 126 -22.04 0.07 11.26
N PRO A 127 -22.22 -0.10 12.59
CA PRO A 127 -22.47 -1.41 13.19
C PRO A 127 -23.74 -2.10 12.67
N SER A 128 -24.68 -1.34 12.09
CA SER A 128 -26.00 -1.80 11.63
C SER A 128 -26.11 -2.18 10.14
N THR A 129 -25.09 -2.01 9.29
CA THR A 129 -25.13 -2.46 7.86
C THR A 129 -24.26 -3.67 7.55
N VAL A 130 -23.34 -4.04 8.45
CA VAL A 130 -22.43 -5.20 8.25
C VAL A 130 -23.00 -6.50 8.83
N THR A 131 -24.10 -6.43 9.58
CA THR A 131 -24.92 -7.59 9.93
C THR A 131 -26.15 -7.65 9.03
N CYS A 132 -25.99 -8.08 7.79
CA CYS A 132 -27.11 -8.61 7.00
C CYS A 132 -26.59 -9.52 5.87
N SER A 133 -26.91 -10.80 6.03
CA SER A 133 -26.80 -11.95 5.09
C SER A 133 -25.46 -12.70 5.08
#